data_AF-A0A316PEG6-F1
#
_entry.id   AF-A0A316PEG6-F1
#
_cell.length_a   1.000
_cell.length_b   1.000
_cell.length_c   1.000
_cell.angle_alpha   90.00
_cell.angle_beta   90.00
_cell.angle_gamma   90.00
#
_symmetry.space_group_name_H-M   'P 1'
#
loop_
_entity.id
_entity.type
_entity.pdbx_description
1 polymer ?
#
loop_
_entity_poly.entity_id
_entity_poly.type
_entity_poly.pdbx_seq_one_letter_code
_entity_poly.pdbx_strand_id
1 'polypeptide(L)'
;MAMNLLNTSSIAKEMQTKVTERMGDWFEAEFKAKANAASRRTRLIRSHGHTYTYARYQNTGQLSSNLKQVKKGDKIVVNAGTRANYTSGYHGMYFLVEKKGMQDVKTTLKKGANYANSMKL
;
A
#
# COMPACT_ATOMS: atom_id res chain seq x y z
N MET A 1 -20.74 -32.89 -31.31
CA MET A 1 -20.90 -31.99 -30.15
C MET A 1 -19.51 -31.66 -29.64
N ALA A 2 -19.07 -30.41 -29.75
CA ALA A 2 -17.75 -30.02 -29.26
C ALA A 2 -17.77 -30.10 -27.72
N MET A 3 -16.98 -31.01 -27.14
CA MET A 3 -16.67 -30.95 -25.72
C MET A 3 -16.06 -29.57 -25.45
N ASN A 4 -16.75 -28.74 -24.68
CA ASN A 4 -16.11 -27.66 -23.95
C ASN A 4 -15.09 -28.30 -23.01
N LEU A 5 -13.87 -28.55 -23.51
CA LEU A 5 -12.73 -28.77 -22.65
C LEU A 5 -12.67 -27.54 -21.74
N LEU A 6 -13.01 -27.72 -20.47
CA LEU A 6 -12.69 -26.77 -19.42
C LEU A 6 -11.20 -26.47 -19.58
N ASN A 7 -10.91 -25.31 -20.16
CA ASN A 7 -9.53 -24.93 -20.45
C ASN A 7 -8.89 -24.62 -19.10
N THR A 8 -8.18 -25.60 -18.57
CA THR A 8 -7.52 -25.56 -17.26
C THR A 8 -6.63 -24.33 -17.12
N SER A 9 -6.03 -23.87 -18.22
CA SER A 9 -5.23 -22.64 -18.25
C SER A 9 -6.08 -21.37 -18.03
N SER A 10 -7.29 -21.31 -18.60
CA SER A 10 -8.23 -20.20 -18.36
C SER A 10 -8.71 -20.16 -16.92
N ILE A 11 -9.01 -21.32 -16.32
CA ILE A 11 -9.42 -21.43 -14.91
C ILE A 11 -8.28 -20.99 -13.99
N ALA A 12 -7.06 -21.47 -14.23
CA ALA A 12 -5.88 -21.07 -13.45
C ALA A 12 -5.63 -19.56 -13.54
N LYS A 13 -5.77 -18.97 -14.73
CA LYS A 13 -5.63 -17.53 -14.95
C LYS A 13 -6.70 -16.73 -14.21
N GLU A 14 -7.94 -17.19 -14.23
CA GLU A 14 -9.04 -16.56 -13.51
C GLU A 14 -8.84 -16.61 -11.98
N MET A 15 -8.45 -17.77 -11.45
CA MET A 15 -8.11 -17.93 -10.03
C MET A 15 -6.96 -17.01 -9.63
N GLN A 16 -5.86 -16.99 -10.39
CA GLN A 16 -4.73 -16.11 -10.13
C GLN A 16 -5.14 -14.63 -10.13
N THR A 17 -5.97 -14.24 -11.08
CA THR A 17 -6.48 -12.86 -11.19
C THR A 17 -7.28 -12.49 -9.94
N LYS A 18 -8.27 -13.31 -9.56
CA LYS A 18 -9.11 -13.08 -8.38
C LYS A 18 -8.31 -13.01 -7.08
N VAL A 19 -7.32 -13.89 -6.91
CA VAL A 19 -6.42 -13.86 -5.74
C VAL A 19 -5.62 -12.57 -5.71
N THR A 20 -5.03 -12.19 -6.84
CA THR A 20 -4.20 -10.99 -6.94
C THR A 20 -5.02 -9.71 -6.73
N GLU A 21 -6.25 -9.66 -7.27
CA GLU A 21 -7.19 -8.57 -7.06
C GLU A 21 -7.51 -8.41 -5.58
N ARG A 22 -7.95 -9.50 -4.95
CA ARG A 22 -8.34 -9.52 -3.54
C ARG A 22 -7.18 -9.19 -2.60
N MET A 23 -5.98 -9.66 -2.91
CA MET A 23 -4.76 -9.30 -2.18
C MET A 23 -4.42 -7.81 -2.35
N GLY A 24 -4.55 -7.28 -3.57
CA GLY A 24 -4.31 -5.87 -3.83
C GLY A 24 -5.31 -4.95 -3.15
N ASP A 25 -6.60 -5.30 -3.13
CA ASP A 25 -7.64 -4.57 -2.38
C ASP A 25 -7.30 -4.49 -0.89
N TRP A 26 -6.91 -5.63 -0.32
CA TRP A 26 -6.55 -5.72 1.09
C TRP A 26 -5.32 -4.87 1.41
N PHE A 27 -4.25 -4.96 0.59
CA PHE A 27 -3.05 -4.15 0.77
C PHE A 27 -3.33 -2.66 0.60
N GLU A 28 -4.11 -2.28 -0.42
CA GLU A 28 -4.52 -0.90 -0.63
C GLU A 28 -5.23 -0.36 0.61
N ALA A 29 -6.23 -1.07 1.12
CA ALA A 29 -6.99 -0.66 2.31
C ALA A 29 -6.10 -0.51 3.55
N GLU A 30 -5.24 -1.49 3.84
CA GLU A 30 -4.36 -1.46 5.01
C GLU A 30 -3.31 -0.33 4.92
N PHE A 31 -2.68 -0.15 3.76
CA PHE A 31 -1.70 0.92 3.59
C PHE A 31 -2.37 2.30 3.61
N LYS A 32 -3.57 2.46 3.06
CA LYS A 32 -4.37 3.69 3.19
C LYS A 32 -4.69 4.00 4.65
N ALA A 33 -5.17 3.02 5.41
CA ALA A 33 -5.48 3.19 6.82
C ALA A 33 -4.25 3.62 7.63
N LYS A 34 -3.10 2.98 7.39
CA LYS A 34 -1.82 3.33 8.02
C LYS A 34 -1.33 4.72 7.62
N ALA A 35 -1.43 5.08 6.35
CA ALA A 35 -1.06 6.40 5.84
C ALA A 35 -1.92 7.50 6.46
N ASN A 36 -3.23 7.28 6.58
CA ASN A 36 -4.16 8.19 7.26
C ASN A 36 -3.89 8.31 8.76
N ALA A 37 -3.56 7.21 9.44
CA ALA A 37 -3.19 7.27 10.84
C ALA A 37 -1.86 8.03 11.05
N ALA A 38 -0.89 7.82 10.15
CA ALA A 38 0.39 8.49 10.19
C ALA A 38 0.31 9.98 9.85
N SER A 39 -0.57 10.39 8.93
CA SER A 39 -0.76 11.80 8.56
C SER A 39 -1.24 12.67 9.73
N ARG A 40 -1.93 12.05 10.70
CA ARG A 40 -2.38 12.70 11.94
C ARG A 40 -1.27 12.85 12.99
N ARG A 41 -0.13 12.18 12.81
CA ARG A 41 0.98 12.25 13.76
C ARG A 41 1.72 13.57 13.63
N THR A 42 2.03 14.14 14.78
CA THR A 42 2.89 15.34 14.87
C THR A 42 4.34 14.92 14.71
N ARG A 43 5.04 15.55 13.77
CA ARG A 43 6.49 15.38 13.62
C ARG A 43 7.20 16.30 14.61
N LEU A 44 8.07 15.72 15.43
CA LEU A 44 8.92 16.45 16.36
C LEU A 44 10.31 16.54 15.76
N ILE A 45 10.81 17.76 15.56
CA ILE A 45 12.18 17.99 15.10
C ILE A 45 12.96 18.59 16.26
N ARG A 46 14.06 17.95 16.65
CA ARG A 46 14.98 18.49 17.66
C ARG A 46 16.16 19.12 16.93
N SER A 47 16.40 20.41 17.15
CA SER A 47 17.52 21.16 16.55
C SER A 47 18.03 22.17 17.58
N HIS A 48 19.35 22.25 17.75
CA HIS A 48 20.02 23.24 18.62
C HIS A 48 19.40 23.37 20.03
N GLY A 49 19.11 22.24 20.70
CA GLY A 49 18.51 22.24 22.03
C GLY A 49 17.02 22.59 22.09
N HIS A 50 16.40 22.95 20.98
CA HIS A 50 14.98 23.26 20.88
C HIS A 50 14.20 22.12 20.19
N THR A 51 12.99 21.86 20.70
CA THR A 51 12.03 20.94 20.05
C THR A 51 11.03 21.77 19.28
N TYR A 52 11.10 21.69 17.95
CA TYR A 52 10.20 22.38 17.04
C TYR A 52 9.09 21.41 16.60
N THR A 53 7.85 21.80 16.86
CA THR A 53 6.64 21.09 16.41
C THR A 53 6.33 21.54 14.99
N TYR A 54 6.92 20.89 13.98
CA TYR A 54 6.74 21.29 12.58
C TYR A 54 5.99 20.24 11.79
N ALA A 55 4.93 20.70 11.11
CA ALA A 55 4.20 20.10 10.00
C ALA A 55 3.89 18.60 10.12
N ARG A 56 2.59 18.29 10.27
CA ARG A 56 2.01 16.95 10.05
C ARG A 56 2.58 16.32 8.77
N TYR A 57 2.63 14.99 8.70
CA TYR A 57 3.05 14.27 7.51
C TYR A 57 2.03 14.40 6.36
N GLN A 58 1.90 15.60 5.78
CA GLN A 58 0.90 15.95 4.76
C GLN A 58 1.04 15.09 3.51
N ASN A 59 2.28 14.85 3.06
CA ASN A 59 2.56 13.94 1.95
C ASN A 59 2.20 12.47 2.26
N THR A 60 2.18 12.07 3.53
CA THR A 60 1.69 10.74 3.95
C THR A 60 0.16 10.68 3.93
N GLY A 61 -0.52 11.80 4.20
CA GLY A 61 -1.96 11.91 3.92
C GLY A 61 -2.27 11.78 2.42
N GLN A 62 -1.50 12.48 1.58
CA GLN A 62 -1.61 12.38 0.11
C GLN A 62 -1.33 10.97 -0.41
N LEU A 63 -0.39 10.24 0.22
CA LEU A 63 -0.14 8.84 -0.10
C LEU A 63 -1.40 8.00 0.06
N SER A 64 -2.20 8.22 1.10
CA SER A 64 -3.48 7.50 1.25
C SER A 64 -4.43 7.76 0.10
N SER A 65 -4.47 8.97 -0.44
CA SER A 65 -5.34 9.28 -1.58
C SER A 65 -4.79 8.71 -2.89
N ASN A 66 -3.47 8.65 -3.02
CA ASN A 66 -2.78 8.22 -4.23
C ASN A 66 -2.62 6.70 -4.36
N LEU A 67 -2.67 5.96 -3.24
CA LEU A 67 -2.62 4.50 -3.26
C LEU A 67 -3.82 3.95 -4.02
N LYS A 68 -3.56 3.16 -5.05
CA LYS A 68 -4.61 2.48 -5.81
C LYS A 68 -4.07 1.24 -6.50
N GLN A 69 -4.90 0.22 -6.58
CA GLN A 69 -4.69 -0.93 -7.43
C GLN A 69 -4.80 -0.51 -8.90
N VAL A 70 -3.81 -0.88 -9.69
CA VAL A 70 -3.79 -0.61 -11.13
C VAL A 70 -3.33 -1.86 -11.88
N LYS A 71 -3.89 -2.05 -13.06
CA LYS A 71 -3.40 -3.04 -14.02
C LYS A 71 -2.18 -2.49 -14.73
N LYS A 72 -1.07 -3.23 -14.70
CA LYS A 72 0.18 -2.92 -15.39
C LYS A 72 0.58 -4.11 -16.26
N GLY A 73 0.18 -4.06 -17.53
CA GLY A 73 0.26 -5.21 -18.43
C GLY A 73 -0.64 -6.34 -17.93
N ASP A 74 -0.08 -7.54 -17.79
CA ASP A 74 -0.78 -8.71 -17.25
C ASP A 74 -0.78 -8.82 -15.72
N LYS A 75 -0.18 -7.84 -15.03
CA LYS A 75 -0.05 -7.84 -13.57
C LYS A 75 -0.96 -6.80 -12.94
N ILE A 76 -1.42 -7.10 -11.73
CA ILE A 76 -2.13 -6.15 -10.88
C ILE A 76 -1.19 -5.71 -9.78
N VAL A 77 -1.03 -4.40 -9.60
CA VAL A 77 -0.09 -3.82 -8.63
C VAL A 77 -0.77 -2.73 -7.82
N VAL A 78 -0.41 -2.60 -6.54
CA VAL A 78 -0.79 -1.45 -5.72
C VAL A 78 0.25 -0.35 -5.95
N ASN A 79 -0.17 0.78 -6.51
CA ASN A 79 0.69 1.87 -6.93
C ASN A 79 0.47 3.10 -6.03
N ALA A 80 1.57 3.76 -5.64
CA ALA A 80 1.56 4.97 -4.81
C ALA A 80 1.49 6.29 -5.61
N GLY A 81 1.29 6.23 -6.93
CA GLY A 81 1.43 7.38 -7.82
C GLY A 81 2.90 7.80 -8.02
N THR A 82 3.08 8.86 -8.80
CA THR A 82 4.37 9.48 -9.11
C THR A 82 4.67 10.65 -8.19
N ARG A 83 5.91 11.13 -8.18
CA ARG A 83 6.33 12.30 -7.37
C ARG A 83 5.47 13.55 -7.63
N ALA A 84 4.97 13.72 -8.86
CA ALA A 84 4.12 14.84 -9.25
C ALA A 84 2.72 14.80 -8.60
N ASN A 85 2.28 13.64 -8.09
CA ASN A 85 1.00 13.51 -7.38
C ASN A 85 1.07 14.02 -5.93
N TYR A 86 2.20 14.58 -5.50
CA TYR A 86 2.45 15.05 -4.13
C TYR A 86 2.90 16.51 -4.16
N THR A 87 2.30 17.34 -3.31
CA THR A 87 2.58 18.79 -3.25
C THR A 87 4.06 19.08 -2.96
N SER A 88 4.71 18.22 -2.17
CA SER A 88 6.13 18.38 -1.79
C SER A 88 6.98 17.16 -2.17
N GLY A 89 6.50 16.33 -3.10
CA GLY A 89 7.13 15.04 -3.40
C GLY A 89 7.16 14.08 -2.20
N TYR A 90 8.12 13.16 -2.20
CA TYR A 90 8.26 12.14 -1.16
C TYR A 90 9.06 12.60 0.08
N HIS A 91 9.62 13.80 0.08
CA HIS A 91 10.52 14.25 1.15
C HIS A 91 9.80 14.32 2.50
N GLY A 92 10.40 13.68 3.51
CA GLY A 92 9.83 13.67 4.86
C GLY A 92 8.62 12.75 5.03
N MET A 93 8.32 11.86 4.07
CA MET A 93 7.21 10.92 4.19
C MET A 93 7.45 9.94 5.33
N TYR A 94 6.46 9.75 6.20
CA TYR A 94 6.54 8.96 7.43
C TYR A 94 7.16 7.57 7.21
N PHE A 95 6.70 6.84 6.18
CA PHE A 95 7.18 5.49 5.89
C PHE A 95 8.66 5.43 5.44
N LEU A 96 9.22 6.54 4.97
CA LEU A 96 10.59 6.62 4.47
C LEU A 96 11.57 7.14 5.52
N VAL A 97 11.11 8.01 6.43
CA VAL A 97 12.00 8.74 7.35
C VAL A 97 11.90 8.27 8.81
N GLU A 98 10.79 7.63 9.21
CA GLU A 98 10.61 7.16 10.57
C GLU A 98 10.88 5.66 10.69
N LYS A 99 11.65 5.26 11.72
CA LYS A 99 11.84 3.83 12.07
C LYS A 99 10.51 3.11 12.30
N LYS A 100 9.57 3.80 12.96
CA LYS A 100 8.19 3.29 13.15
C LYS A 100 7.45 3.12 11.83
N GLY A 101 7.69 3.98 10.84
CA GLY A 101 7.09 3.87 9.51
C GLY A 101 7.55 2.61 8.79
N MET A 102 8.85 2.34 8.80
CA MET A 102 9.38 1.09 8.26
C MET A 102 8.83 -0.14 8.97
N GLN A 103 8.66 -0.08 10.29
CA GLN A 103 8.06 -1.16 11.07
C GLN A 103 6.58 -1.39 10.72
N ASP A 104 5.82 -0.32 10.50
CA ASP A 104 4.43 -0.40 10.04
C ASP A 104 4.36 -1.13 8.67
N VAL A 105 5.25 -0.80 7.73
CA VAL A 105 5.33 -1.51 6.42
C VAL A 105 5.59 -3.00 6.62
N LYS A 106 6.62 -3.37 7.39
CA LYS A 106 6.96 -4.78 7.67
C LYS A 106 5.79 -5.53 8.32
N THR A 107 5.10 -4.88 9.23
CA THR A 107 3.94 -5.47 9.94
C THR A 107 2.77 -5.70 8.97
N THR A 108 2.48 -4.74 8.10
CA THR A 108 1.44 -4.88 7.07
C THR A 108 1.78 -6.01 6.08
N LEU A 109 3.04 -6.15 5.68
CA LEU A 109 3.47 -7.28 4.83
C LEU A 109 3.27 -8.62 5.53
N LYS A 110 3.64 -8.73 6.81
CA LYS A 110 3.40 -9.95 7.60
C LYS A 110 1.90 -10.28 7.72
N LYS A 111 1.07 -9.27 7.99
CA LYS A 111 -0.39 -9.45 8.03
C LYS A 111 -0.94 -9.87 6.66
N GLY A 112 -0.41 -9.33 5.58
CA GLY A 112 -0.82 -9.71 4.22
C GLY A 112 -0.49 -11.16 3.90
N ALA A 113 0.68 -11.66 4.32
CA ALA A 113 1.01 -13.07 4.19
C ALA A 113 0.00 -13.96 4.95
N ASN A 114 -0.38 -13.57 6.16
CA ASN A 114 -1.41 -14.30 6.92
C ASN A 114 -2.79 -14.22 6.26
N TYR A 115 -3.14 -13.06 5.70
CA TYR A 115 -4.39 -12.89 4.95
C TYR A 115 -4.42 -13.83 3.74
N ALA A 116 -3.34 -13.88 2.96
CA ALA A 116 -3.19 -14.81 1.85
C ALA A 116 -3.37 -16.27 2.29
N ASN A 117 -2.74 -16.68 3.39
CA ASN A 117 -2.87 -18.03 3.93
C ASN A 117 -4.29 -18.35 4.44
N SER A 118 -5.05 -17.33 4.85
CA SER A 118 -6.44 -17.49 5.30
C SER A 118 -7.45 -17.53 4.16
N MET A 119 -7.04 -17.18 2.94
CA MET A 119 -7.90 -17.30 1.76
C MET A 119 -8.15 -18.78 1.52
N LYS A 120 -9.38 -19.22 1.76
CA LYS A 120 -9.85 -20.54 1.33
C LYS A 120 -10.05 -20.50 -0.19
N LEU A 121 -8.96 -20.77 -0.91
CA LEU A 121 -8.92 -20.87 -2.37
C LEU A 121 -9.14 -22.31 -2.82
#